data_AF-A0A2T0P055-F1
#
_entry.id   AF-A0A2T0P055-F1
#
_cell.length_a   1.000
_cell.length_b   1.000
_cell.length_c   1.000
_cell.angle_alpha   90.00
_cell.angle_beta   90.00
_cell.angle_gamma   90.00
#
_symmetry.space_group_name_H-M   'P 1'
#
loop_
_entity.id
_entity.type
_entity.pdbx_description
1 polymer ?
#
loop_
_entity_poly.entity_id
_entity_poly.type
_entity_poly.pdbx_seq_one_letter_code
_entity_poly.pdbx_strand_id
1 'polypeptide(L)'
;QAVKQGDLLFRIDPRPYQDALARGNASLVALDRQIELTQRTVNAQQYNAQSVRAAVERARAAASQASDTLHRMEPLVSHGYVSAEDVDRARTAQRATQAELSAAQLQAQQAVAAVSGVDALVAQRAVVMAEISIAELNLEYSTVRAPFDGRIVSLETSTGQFASALKPVFTLIDTRHWYVVANFRETELKGVRAGTPATVYLMSDTGQRFQGTVDSISYGIAPDEAGLALPGGLPRIQRTLNWVHVSQRFPVKILIDKPNPELFRVGTSAVAVLEPGRGNDGERH
;
A
#
# COMPACT_ATOMS: atom_id res chain seq x y z
N GLN A 1 16.97 23.15 18.22
CA GLN A 1 17.98 22.96 17.15
C GLN A 1 17.32 23.22 15.80
N ALA A 2 18.01 23.87 14.84
CA ALA A 2 17.50 24.05 13.48
C ALA A 2 17.92 22.84 12.61
N VAL A 3 17.03 22.40 11.72
CA VAL A 3 17.26 21.27 10.80
C VAL A 3 16.73 21.63 9.42
N LYS A 4 17.38 21.08 8.39
CA LYS A 4 16.94 21.19 7.00
C LYS A 4 16.21 19.93 6.56
N GLN A 5 15.42 20.05 5.50
CA GLN A 5 14.78 18.93 4.84
C GLN A 5 15.83 17.86 4.47
N GLY A 6 15.56 16.61 4.85
CA GLY A 6 16.44 15.46 4.61
C GLY A 6 17.50 15.21 5.70
N ASP A 7 17.70 16.14 6.64
CA ASP A 7 18.62 15.96 7.75
C ASP A 7 18.20 14.76 8.61
N LEU A 8 19.19 13.99 9.07
CA LEU A 8 18.97 12.88 9.97
C LEU A 8 18.59 13.40 11.35
N LEU A 9 17.38 13.06 11.82
CA LEU A 9 16.89 13.48 13.12
C LEU A 9 17.33 12.50 14.21
N PHE A 10 17.02 11.22 14.01
CA PHE A 10 17.48 10.15 14.87
C PHE A 10 17.46 8.82 14.11
N ARG A 11 18.17 7.85 14.67
CA ARG A 11 18.23 6.49 14.16
C ARG A 11 17.89 5.52 15.28
N ILE A 12 16.93 4.65 15.01
CA ILE A 12 16.63 3.47 15.82
C ILE A 12 17.65 2.39 15.46
N ASP A 13 18.06 1.55 16.41
CA ASP A 13 18.99 0.45 16.15
C ASP A 13 18.51 -0.39 14.95
N PRO A 14 19.25 -0.38 13.81
CA PRO A 14 18.78 -1.00 12.59
C PRO A 14 19.01 -2.52 12.58
N ARG A 15 19.83 -3.06 13.50
CA ARG A 15 20.26 -4.46 13.44
C ARG A 15 19.11 -5.46 13.41
N PRO A 16 18.05 -5.35 14.25
CA PRO A 16 16.91 -6.27 14.18
C PRO A 16 16.18 -6.23 12.83
N TYR A 17 16.12 -5.05 12.20
CA TYR A 17 15.48 -4.87 10.89
C TYR A 17 16.35 -5.37 9.74
N GLN A 18 17.67 -5.18 9.83
CA GLN A 18 18.65 -5.77 8.90
C GLN A 18 18.61 -7.29 8.95
N ASP A 19 18.56 -7.87 10.15
CA ASP A 19 18.45 -9.33 10.33
C ASP A 19 17.12 -9.87 9.79
N ALA A 20 16.02 -9.13 9.97
CA ALA A 20 14.73 -9.48 9.39
C ALA A 20 14.76 -9.47 7.85
N LEU A 21 15.37 -8.43 7.25
CA LEU A 21 15.57 -8.34 5.80
C LEU A 21 16.47 -9.47 5.29
N ALA A 22 17.59 -9.74 5.97
CA ALA A 22 18.50 -10.83 5.63
C ALA A 22 17.80 -12.19 5.68
N ARG A 23 16.94 -12.41 6.69
CA ARG A 23 16.12 -13.63 6.80
C ARG A 23 15.13 -13.75 5.65
N GLY A 24 14.42 -12.68 5.29
CA GLY A 24 13.50 -12.66 4.14
C GLY A 24 14.22 -13.02 2.84
N ASN A 25 15.37 -12.39 2.58
CA ASN A 25 16.21 -12.68 1.42
C ASN A 25 16.71 -14.13 1.38
N ALA A 26 17.13 -14.68 2.52
CA ALA A 26 17.56 -16.08 2.60
C ALA A 26 16.39 -17.04 2.29
N SER A 27 15.19 -16.76 2.81
CA SER A 27 13.98 -17.53 2.50
C SER A 27 13.62 -17.47 1.02
N LEU A 28 13.76 -16.31 0.37
CA LEU A 28 13.55 -16.17 -1.07
C LEU A 28 14.52 -17.04 -1.86
N VAL A 29 15.82 -17.02 -1.52
CA VAL A 29 16.82 -17.86 -2.18
C VAL A 29 16.49 -19.35 -2.01
N ALA A 30 16.12 -19.78 -0.80
CA ALA A 30 15.74 -21.17 -0.56
C ALA A 30 14.51 -21.58 -1.39
N LEU A 31 13.50 -20.71 -1.48
CA LEU A 31 12.31 -20.95 -2.28
C LEU A 31 12.60 -20.97 -3.79
N ASP A 32 13.45 -20.07 -4.28
CA ASP A 32 13.86 -20.05 -5.70
C ASP A 32 14.58 -21.36 -6.07
N ARG A 33 15.44 -21.88 -5.18
CA ARG A 33 16.08 -23.20 -5.38
C ARG A 33 15.07 -24.34 -5.38
N GLN A 34 14.05 -24.27 -4.52
CA GLN A 34 12.97 -25.27 -4.50
C GLN A 34 12.12 -25.24 -5.77
N ILE A 35 11.83 -24.05 -6.31
CA ILE A 35 11.15 -23.88 -7.59
C ILE A 35 11.99 -24.50 -8.71
N GLU A 36 13.29 -24.19 -8.75
CA GLU A 36 14.22 -24.73 -9.76
C GLU A 36 14.27 -26.26 -9.75
N LEU A 37 14.35 -26.87 -8.56
CA LEU A 37 14.34 -28.32 -8.37
C LEU A 37 13.01 -28.94 -8.84
N THR A 38 11.89 -28.32 -8.46
CA THR A 38 10.56 -28.80 -8.83
C THR A 38 10.34 -28.68 -10.34
N GLN A 39 10.79 -27.59 -10.96
CA GLN A 39 10.73 -27.41 -12.41
C GLN A 39 11.55 -28.48 -13.15
N ARG A 40 12.73 -28.86 -12.63
CA ARG A 40 13.51 -29.98 -13.19
C ARG A 40 12.73 -31.29 -13.12
N THR A 41 12.03 -31.56 -12.00
CA THR A 41 11.14 -32.73 -11.87
C THR A 41 9.97 -32.68 -12.85
N VAL A 42 9.32 -31.53 -13.01
CA VAL A 42 8.23 -31.34 -13.98
C VAL A 42 8.71 -31.60 -15.40
N ASN A 43 9.87 -31.07 -15.78
CA ASN A 43 10.46 -31.33 -17.10
C ASN A 43 10.75 -32.84 -17.30
N ALA A 44 11.28 -33.52 -16.29
CA ALA A 44 11.50 -34.97 -16.35
C ALA A 44 10.18 -35.75 -16.50
N GLN A 45 9.12 -35.36 -15.78
CA GLN A 45 7.78 -35.94 -15.92
C GLN A 45 7.19 -35.70 -17.31
N GLN A 46 7.40 -34.51 -17.88
CA GLN A 46 6.97 -34.19 -19.24
C GLN A 46 7.68 -35.06 -20.29
N TYR A 47 9.00 -35.26 -20.17
CA TYR A 47 9.73 -36.17 -21.05
C TYR A 47 9.24 -37.61 -20.91
N ASN A 48 8.93 -38.07 -19.69
CA ASN A 48 8.32 -39.37 -19.49
C ASN A 48 6.95 -39.47 -20.15
N ALA A 49 6.09 -38.45 -19.98
CA ALA A 49 4.77 -38.42 -20.63
C ALA A 49 4.88 -38.43 -22.17
N GLN A 50 5.87 -37.75 -22.75
CA GLN A 50 6.15 -37.81 -24.19
C GLN A 50 6.59 -39.21 -24.63
N SER A 51 7.47 -39.87 -23.86
CA SER A 51 7.90 -41.24 -24.12
C SER A 51 6.73 -42.23 -24.11
N VAL A 52 5.84 -42.13 -23.11
CA VAL A 52 4.65 -42.97 -23.01
C VAL A 52 3.66 -42.68 -24.15
N ARG A 53 3.50 -41.41 -24.56
CA ARG A 53 2.71 -41.08 -25.76
C ARG A 53 3.27 -41.71 -27.03
N ALA A 54 4.59 -41.75 -27.20
CA ALA A 54 5.21 -42.47 -28.32
C ALA A 54 4.92 -43.98 -28.27
N ALA A 55 4.79 -44.58 -27.08
CA ALA A 55 4.36 -45.96 -26.93
C ALA A 55 2.88 -46.16 -27.33
N VAL A 56 2.00 -45.20 -27.03
CA VAL A 56 0.60 -45.21 -27.51
C VAL A 56 0.54 -45.19 -29.04
N GLU A 57 1.33 -44.34 -29.70
CA GLU A 57 1.35 -44.30 -31.16
C GLU A 57 1.84 -45.61 -31.78
N ARG A 58 2.83 -46.28 -31.15
CA ARG A 58 3.25 -47.63 -31.57
C ARG A 58 2.13 -48.67 -31.39
N ALA A 59 1.45 -48.67 -30.24
CA ALA A 59 0.33 -49.58 -30.00
C ALA A 59 -0.84 -49.32 -30.95
N ARG A 60 -1.09 -48.04 -31.29
CA ARG A 60 -2.12 -47.62 -32.23
C ARG A 60 -1.82 -48.11 -33.64
N ALA A 61 -0.58 -47.98 -34.10
CA ALA A 61 -0.16 -48.51 -35.39
C ALA A 61 -0.32 -50.03 -35.46
N ALA A 62 0.05 -50.76 -34.40
CA ALA A 62 -0.13 -52.22 -34.32
C ALA A 62 -1.62 -52.63 -34.35
N ALA A 63 -2.48 -51.94 -33.59
CA ALA A 63 -3.92 -52.17 -33.59
C ALA A 63 -4.56 -51.87 -34.96
N SER A 64 -4.14 -50.79 -35.63
CA SER A 64 -4.59 -50.46 -36.99
C SER A 64 -4.21 -51.57 -37.97
N GLN A 65 -2.95 -52.01 -37.95
CA GLN A 65 -2.47 -53.09 -38.82
C GLN A 65 -3.24 -54.40 -38.60
N ALA A 66 -3.51 -54.76 -37.35
CA ALA A 66 -4.28 -55.96 -37.01
C ALA A 66 -5.75 -55.84 -37.48
N SER A 67 -6.34 -54.65 -37.32
CA SER A 67 -7.69 -54.34 -37.82
C SER A 67 -7.77 -54.42 -39.35
N ASP A 68 -6.83 -53.80 -40.06
CA ASP A 68 -6.78 -53.83 -41.53
C ASP A 68 -6.57 -55.24 -42.06
N THR A 69 -5.77 -56.05 -41.37
CA THR A 69 -5.53 -57.45 -41.72
C THR A 69 -6.81 -58.28 -41.57
N LEU A 70 -7.53 -58.14 -40.45
CA LEU A 70 -8.82 -58.79 -40.26
C LEU A 70 -9.83 -58.36 -41.33
N HIS A 71 -9.92 -57.06 -41.61
CA HIS A 71 -10.85 -56.50 -42.60
C HIS A 71 -10.58 -57.04 -44.01
N ARG A 72 -9.32 -57.27 -44.38
CA ARG A 72 -8.95 -57.90 -45.67
C ARG A 72 -9.27 -59.40 -45.71
N MET A 73 -9.14 -60.12 -44.61
CA MET A 73 -9.31 -61.58 -44.57
C MET A 73 -10.77 -62.03 -44.44
N GLU A 74 -11.61 -61.25 -43.74
CA GLU A 74 -13.02 -61.57 -43.49
C GLU A 74 -13.84 -61.85 -44.78
N PRO A 75 -13.73 -61.06 -45.87
CA PRO A 75 -14.43 -61.36 -47.13
C PRO A 75 -13.80 -62.48 -47.97
N LEU A 76 -12.54 -62.86 -47.70
CA LEU A 76 -11.84 -63.91 -48.44
C LEU A 76 -12.23 -65.33 -48.00
N VAL A 77 -12.75 -65.46 -46.76
CA VAL A 77 -13.18 -66.76 -46.20
C VAL A 77 -14.40 -67.32 -46.95
N SER A 78 -15.33 -66.46 -47.36
CA SER A 78 -16.54 -66.86 -48.10
C SER A 78 -16.23 -67.36 -49.52
N HIS A 79 -15.10 -66.95 -50.08
CA HIS A 79 -14.60 -67.35 -51.39
C HIS A 79 -13.60 -68.53 -51.30
N GLY A 80 -13.29 -69.03 -50.10
CA GLY A 80 -12.37 -70.16 -49.87
C GLY A 80 -10.89 -69.84 -50.06
N TYR A 81 -10.49 -68.57 -50.15
CA TYR A 81 -9.09 -68.17 -50.34
C TYR A 81 -8.25 -68.16 -49.05
N VAL A 82 -8.90 -68.18 -47.88
CA VAL A 82 -8.27 -68.26 -46.55
C VAL A 82 -9.07 -69.20 -45.65
N SER A 83 -8.41 -69.83 -44.68
CA SER A 83 -9.07 -70.75 -43.75
C SER A 83 -9.86 -70.00 -42.68
N ALA A 84 -10.91 -70.62 -42.13
CA ALA A 84 -11.64 -70.08 -40.98
C ALA A 84 -10.73 -69.87 -39.75
N GLU A 85 -9.74 -70.75 -39.57
CA GLU A 85 -8.75 -70.65 -38.49
C GLU A 85 -7.89 -69.39 -38.63
N ASP A 86 -7.49 -69.01 -39.85
CA ASP A 86 -6.70 -67.80 -40.09
C ASP A 86 -7.48 -66.52 -39.76
N VAL A 87 -8.78 -66.49 -40.06
CA VAL A 87 -9.66 -65.36 -39.68
C VAL A 87 -9.83 -65.28 -38.16
N ASP A 88 -10.03 -66.41 -37.47
CA ASP A 88 -10.13 -66.43 -36.01
C ASP A 88 -8.82 -66.01 -35.33
N ARG A 89 -7.66 -66.39 -35.91
CA ARG A 89 -6.34 -65.93 -35.46
C ARG A 89 -6.19 -64.41 -35.65
N ALA A 90 -6.60 -63.87 -36.81
CA ALA A 90 -6.60 -62.42 -37.06
C ALA A 90 -7.54 -61.67 -36.11
N ARG A 91 -8.72 -62.21 -35.83
CA ARG A 91 -9.71 -61.62 -34.89
C ARG A 91 -9.19 -61.62 -33.46
N THR A 92 -8.48 -62.67 -33.04
CA THR A 92 -7.84 -62.72 -31.71
C THR A 92 -6.69 -61.73 -31.61
N ALA A 93 -5.86 -61.60 -32.66
CA ALA A 93 -4.79 -60.62 -32.72
C ALA A 93 -5.32 -59.16 -32.68
N GLN A 94 -6.43 -58.88 -33.36
CA GLN A 94 -7.09 -57.57 -33.32
C GLN A 94 -7.62 -57.26 -31.91
N ARG A 95 -8.25 -58.22 -31.21
CA ARG A 95 -8.68 -58.01 -29.82
C ARG A 95 -7.50 -57.79 -28.87
N ALA A 96 -6.41 -58.53 -29.03
CA ALA A 96 -5.21 -58.41 -28.20
C ALA A 96 -4.56 -57.03 -28.37
N THR A 97 -4.30 -56.61 -29.61
CA THR A 97 -3.69 -55.29 -29.90
C THR A 97 -4.60 -54.11 -29.50
N GLN A 98 -5.92 -54.27 -29.58
CA GLN A 98 -6.85 -53.26 -29.08
C GLN A 98 -6.81 -53.13 -27.55
N ALA A 99 -6.65 -54.23 -26.82
CA ALA A 99 -6.47 -54.23 -25.37
C ALA A 99 -5.11 -53.64 -24.95
N GLU A 100 -4.06 -53.89 -25.73
CA GLU A 100 -2.75 -53.26 -25.53
C GLU A 100 -2.81 -51.75 -25.76
N LEU A 101 -3.51 -51.30 -26.80
CA LEU A 101 -3.74 -49.88 -27.05
C LEU A 101 -4.48 -49.20 -25.89
N SER A 102 -5.55 -49.81 -25.38
CA SER A 102 -6.29 -49.23 -24.25
C SER A 102 -5.43 -49.16 -22.98
N ALA A 103 -4.63 -50.19 -22.71
CA ALA A 103 -3.66 -50.17 -21.60
C ALA A 103 -2.60 -49.06 -21.76
N ALA A 104 -2.03 -48.91 -22.97
CA ALA A 104 -1.07 -47.86 -23.26
C ALA A 104 -1.68 -46.46 -23.12
N GLN A 105 -2.94 -46.26 -23.55
CA GLN A 105 -3.66 -45.01 -23.40
C GLN A 105 -3.88 -44.64 -21.93
N LEU A 106 -4.26 -45.61 -21.09
CA LEU A 106 -4.40 -45.40 -19.65
C LEU A 106 -3.06 -45.03 -19.01
N GLN A 107 -1.97 -45.69 -19.39
CA GLN A 107 -0.63 -45.36 -18.92
C GLN A 107 -0.22 -43.93 -19.33
N ALA A 108 -0.56 -43.50 -20.55
CA ALA A 108 -0.30 -42.14 -21.00
C ALA A 108 -1.12 -41.10 -20.21
N GLN A 109 -2.39 -41.39 -19.93
CA GLN A 109 -3.21 -40.52 -19.09
C GLN A 109 -2.64 -40.38 -17.67
N GLN A 110 -2.19 -41.49 -17.08
CA GLN A 110 -1.51 -41.47 -15.78
C GLN A 110 -0.22 -40.65 -15.82
N ALA A 111 0.61 -40.80 -16.86
CA ALA A 111 1.85 -40.05 -17.01
C ALA A 111 1.61 -38.55 -17.18
N VAL A 112 0.56 -38.16 -17.91
CA VAL A 112 0.16 -36.74 -18.07
C VAL A 112 -0.40 -36.19 -16.76
N ALA A 113 -1.24 -36.94 -16.05
CA ALA A 113 -1.80 -36.53 -14.76
C ALA A 113 -0.74 -36.41 -13.65
N ALA A 114 0.37 -37.16 -13.76
CA ALA A 114 1.49 -37.09 -12.83
C ALA A 114 2.36 -35.84 -13.01
N VAL A 115 2.22 -35.10 -14.13
CA VAL A 115 2.94 -33.84 -14.34
C VAL A 115 2.39 -32.79 -13.37
N SER A 116 3.19 -32.44 -12.36
CA SER A 116 2.82 -31.42 -11.39
C SER A 116 3.08 -30.01 -11.94
N GLY A 117 2.46 -29.01 -11.30
CA GLY A 117 2.71 -27.59 -11.57
C GLY A 117 3.64 -26.97 -10.53
N VAL A 118 4.23 -25.82 -10.89
CA VAL A 118 5.03 -24.98 -9.97
C VAL A 118 4.23 -23.79 -9.42
N ASP A 119 2.96 -23.63 -9.82
CA ASP A 119 2.14 -22.44 -9.56
C ASP A 119 2.00 -22.12 -8.07
N ALA A 120 1.87 -23.15 -7.22
CA ALA A 120 1.79 -22.96 -5.77
C ALA A 120 3.09 -22.37 -5.19
N LEU A 121 4.25 -22.80 -5.68
CA LEU A 121 5.55 -22.26 -5.24
C LEU A 121 5.77 -20.85 -5.79
N VAL A 122 5.33 -20.58 -7.03
CA VAL A 122 5.38 -19.23 -7.62
C VAL A 122 4.47 -18.27 -6.85
N ALA A 123 3.28 -18.70 -6.45
CA ALA A 123 2.39 -17.91 -5.59
C ALA A 123 3.03 -17.66 -4.21
N GLN A 124 3.65 -18.68 -3.61
CA GLN A 124 4.39 -18.53 -2.35
C GLN A 124 5.54 -17.52 -2.48
N ARG A 125 6.20 -17.47 -3.64
CA ARG A 125 7.28 -16.50 -3.91
C ARG A 125 6.78 -15.07 -3.84
N ALA A 126 5.59 -14.79 -4.36
CA ALA A 126 4.98 -13.46 -4.27
C ALA A 126 4.72 -13.04 -2.81
N VAL A 127 4.33 -13.99 -1.94
CA VAL A 127 4.15 -13.74 -0.50
C VAL A 127 5.49 -13.38 0.15
N VAL A 128 6.54 -14.15 -0.09
CA VAL A 128 7.88 -13.88 0.47
C VAL A 128 8.44 -12.53 -0.02
N MET A 129 8.19 -12.17 -1.29
CA MET A 129 8.57 -10.85 -1.80
C MET A 129 7.83 -9.71 -1.10
N ALA A 130 6.55 -9.88 -0.79
CA ALA A 130 5.80 -8.89 -0.02
C ALA A 130 6.35 -8.75 1.42
N GLU A 131 6.74 -9.86 2.05
CA GLU A 131 7.38 -9.85 3.38
C GLU A 131 8.74 -9.13 3.36
N ILE A 132 9.54 -9.33 2.30
CA ILE A 132 10.80 -8.59 2.09
C ILE A 132 10.53 -7.09 1.97
N SER A 133 9.54 -6.69 1.15
CA SER A 133 9.19 -5.28 0.99
C SER A 133 8.76 -4.62 2.30
N ILE A 134 8.03 -5.35 3.16
CA ILE A 134 7.69 -4.87 4.52
C ILE A 134 8.95 -4.73 5.39
N ALA A 135 9.88 -5.69 5.31
CA ALA A 135 11.13 -5.63 6.05
C ALA A 135 12.04 -4.47 5.60
N GLU A 136 12.10 -4.19 4.29
CA GLU A 136 12.80 -3.04 3.71
C GLU A 136 12.21 -1.72 4.20
N LEU A 137 10.87 -1.59 4.17
CA LEU A 137 10.18 -0.40 4.66
C LEU A 137 10.43 -0.17 6.16
N ASN A 138 10.39 -1.24 6.96
CA ASN A 138 10.68 -1.14 8.38
C ASN A 138 12.14 -0.74 8.65
N LEU A 139 13.09 -1.20 7.83
CA LEU A 139 14.47 -0.77 7.88
C LEU A 139 14.61 0.71 7.49
N GLU A 140 13.86 1.18 6.49
CA GLU A 140 13.81 2.60 6.14
C GLU A 140 13.28 3.45 7.30
N TYR A 141 12.21 3.01 7.95
CA TYR A 141 11.64 3.67 9.13
C TYR A 141 12.55 3.69 10.36
N SER A 142 13.61 2.88 10.39
CA SER A 142 14.65 2.99 11.44
C SER A 142 15.41 4.32 11.36
N THR A 143 15.42 4.97 10.19
CA THR A 143 16.15 6.22 9.94
C THR A 143 15.15 7.35 9.71
N VAL A 144 14.92 8.16 10.73
CA VAL A 144 13.95 9.26 10.66
C VAL A 144 14.63 10.54 10.21
N ARG A 145 14.14 11.11 9.10
CA ARG A 145 14.65 12.35 8.49
C ARG A 145 13.64 13.48 8.58
N ALA A 146 14.11 14.73 8.50
CA ALA A 146 13.25 15.89 8.50
C ALA A 146 12.45 15.99 7.18
N PRO A 147 11.11 16.03 7.21
CA PRO A 147 10.30 16.19 5.99
C PRO A 147 10.36 17.60 5.42
N PHE A 148 10.72 18.60 6.24
CA PHE A 148 10.84 20.01 5.87
C PHE A 148 11.84 20.74 6.77
N ASP A 149 12.26 21.93 6.34
CA ASP A 149 13.10 22.83 7.13
C ASP A 149 12.36 23.32 8.37
N GLY A 150 12.96 23.19 9.55
CA GLY A 150 12.27 23.50 10.78
C GLY A 150 13.15 23.56 12.02
N ARG A 151 12.49 23.68 13.17
CA ARG A 151 13.15 23.66 14.48
C ARG A 151 12.57 22.56 15.35
N ILE A 152 13.45 21.74 15.91
CA ILE A 152 13.08 20.70 16.88
C ILE A 152 12.88 21.35 18.24
N VAL A 153 11.73 21.04 18.86
CA VAL A 153 11.37 21.40 20.24
C VAL A 153 10.90 20.16 21.00
N SER A 154 11.01 20.21 22.33
CA SER A 154 10.64 19.10 23.24
C SER A 154 11.31 17.77 22.89
N LEU A 155 12.65 17.77 22.81
CA LEU A 155 13.41 16.54 22.73
C LEU A 155 13.45 15.88 24.11
N GLU A 156 12.42 15.09 24.43
CA GLU A 156 12.31 14.40 25.72
C GLU A 156 13.11 13.08 25.76
N THR A 157 13.69 12.68 24.63
CA THR A 157 14.40 11.41 24.51
C THR A 157 15.91 11.58 24.63
N SER A 158 16.53 10.65 25.37
CA SER A 158 17.98 10.51 25.50
C SER A 158 18.47 9.33 24.67
N THR A 159 19.72 9.40 24.19
CA THR A 159 20.36 8.28 23.49
C THR A 159 20.32 7.02 24.36
N GLY A 160 19.76 5.93 23.84
CA GLY A 160 19.62 4.66 24.55
C GLY A 160 18.24 4.39 25.16
N GLN A 161 17.31 5.36 25.14
CA GLN A 161 15.91 5.09 25.47
C GLN A 161 15.22 4.27 24.35
N PHE A 162 14.29 3.42 24.76
CA PHE A 162 13.41 2.69 23.85
C PHE A 162 12.30 3.61 23.34
N ALA A 163 12.22 3.78 22.02
CA ALA A 163 11.07 4.41 21.36
C ALA A 163 9.92 3.40 21.24
N SER A 164 8.69 3.83 21.53
CA SER A 164 7.48 3.02 21.33
C SER A 164 6.66 3.58 20.17
N ALA A 165 6.02 2.70 19.40
CA ALA A 165 5.08 3.13 18.38
C ALA A 165 3.97 4.01 18.97
N LEU A 166 3.49 4.98 18.18
CA LEU A 166 2.42 5.92 18.54
C LEU A 166 2.74 6.87 19.70
N LYS A 167 3.97 6.88 20.22
CA LYS A 167 4.43 7.90 21.17
C LYS A 167 5.25 8.97 20.46
N PRO A 168 4.88 10.26 20.55
CA PRO A 168 5.68 11.33 19.97
C PRO A 168 7.03 11.41 20.68
N VAL A 169 8.12 11.54 19.91
CA VAL A 169 9.49 11.63 20.43
C VAL A 169 9.95 13.08 20.55
N PHE A 170 9.54 13.94 19.60
CA PHE A 170 9.74 15.38 19.61
C PHE A 170 8.73 16.05 18.69
N THR A 171 8.68 17.37 18.73
CA THR A 171 7.88 18.21 17.83
C THR A 171 8.79 18.97 16.87
N LEU A 172 8.49 18.92 15.57
CA LEU A 172 9.18 19.70 14.53
C LEU A 172 8.28 20.89 14.11
N ILE A 173 8.75 22.10 14.35
CA ILE A 173 8.07 23.34 13.96
C ILE A 173 8.51 23.71 12.54
N ASP A 174 7.55 23.89 11.62
CA ASP A 174 7.81 24.44 10.28
C ASP A 174 8.16 25.92 10.40
N THR A 175 9.35 26.30 9.93
CA THR A 175 9.81 27.69 9.96
C THR A 175 9.56 28.45 8.67
N ARG A 176 9.00 27.80 7.64
CA ARG A 176 8.80 28.38 6.30
C ARG A 176 7.55 29.26 6.24
N HIS A 177 6.50 28.89 6.96
CA HIS A 177 5.21 29.58 6.92
C HIS A 177 4.76 29.96 8.33
N TRP A 178 4.85 31.25 8.64
CA TRP A 178 4.34 31.79 9.89
C TRP A 178 2.94 32.37 9.71
N TYR A 179 2.07 32.06 10.65
CA TYR A 179 0.72 32.62 10.71
C TYR A 179 0.39 33.06 12.13
N VAL A 180 -0.52 34.02 12.23
CA VAL A 180 -1.11 34.47 13.48
C VAL A 180 -2.58 34.08 13.48
N VAL A 181 -3.04 33.50 14.59
CA VAL A 181 -4.45 33.28 14.84
C VAL A 181 -4.93 34.38 15.76
N ALA A 182 -5.77 35.26 15.24
CA ALA A 182 -6.33 36.38 15.98
C ALA A 182 -7.83 36.16 16.18
N ASN A 183 -8.29 36.25 17.42
CA ASN A 183 -9.68 36.03 17.80
C ASN A 183 -10.45 37.36 17.74
N PHE A 184 -11.20 37.59 16.66
CA PHE A 184 -12.02 38.79 16.48
C PHE A 184 -13.45 38.57 16.97
N ARG A 185 -14.11 39.61 17.48
CA ARG A 185 -15.52 39.52 17.83
C ARG A 185 -16.36 39.34 16.57
N GLU A 186 -17.45 38.60 16.66
CA GLU A 186 -18.43 38.41 15.57
C GLU A 186 -18.83 39.74 14.91
N THR A 187 -19.04 40.78 15.72
CA THR A 187 -19.40 42.13 15.27
C THR A 187 -18.31 42.81 14.44
N GLU A 188 -17.05 42.42 14.61
CA GLU A 188 -15.87 42.99 13.94
C GLU A 188 -15.50 42.24 12.65
N LEU A 189 -16.13 41.09 12.37
CA LEU A 189 -15.89 40.32 11.14
C LEU A 189 -16.59 40.91 9.90
N LYS A 190 -17.42 41.95 10.07
CA LYS A 190 -18.16 42.55 8.97
C LYS A 190 -17.20 43.11 7.92
N GLY A 191 -17.24 42.56 6.71
CA GLY A 191 -16.38 42.98 5.59
C GLY A 191 -15.02 42.29 5.53
N VAL A 192 -14.67 41.44 6.50
CA VAL A 192 -13.44 40.64 6.47
C VAL A 192 -13.68 39.41 5.57
N ARG A 193 -12.78 39.21 4.61
CA ARG A 193 -12.77 38.03 3.72
C ARG A 193 -11.35 37.50 3.56
N ALA A 194 -11.21 36.26 3.06
CA ALA A 194 -9.92 35.78 2.59
C ALA A 194 -9.31 36.78 1.58
N GLY A 195 -8.04 37.11 1.74
CA GLY A 195 -7.34 38.16 0.98
C GLY A 195 -7.37 39.56 1.63
N THR A 196 -8.03 39.76 2.76
CA THR A 196 -8.04 41.06 3.46
C THR A 196 -6.63 41.38 3.99
N PRO A 197 -6.06 42.58 3.71
CA PRO A 197 -4.80 43.00 4.30
C PRO A 197 -4.89 43.12 5.82
N ALA A 198 -3.82 42.71 6.50
CA ALA A 198 -3.69 42.77 7.94
C ALA A 198 -2.31 43.27 8.34
N THR A 199 -2.27 44.13 9.36
CA THR A 199 -1.03 44.53 10.01
C THR A 199 -0.93 43.83 11.37
N VAL A 200 0.17 43.12 11.60
CA VAL A 200 0.41 42.36 12.82
C VAL A 200 1.59 42.96 13.59
N TYR A 201 1.39 43.15 14.89
CA TYR A 201 2.39 43.59 15.84
C TYR A 201 2.65 42.47 16.84
N LEU A 202 3.90 42.03 16.97
CA LEU A 202 4.27 41.04 17.99
C LEU A 202 4.40 41.74 19.34
N MET A 203 3.91 41.14 20.43
CA MET A 203 4.07 41.73 21.76
C MET A 203 5.53 41.77 22.24
N SER A 204 6.38 40.91 21.68
CA SER A 204 7.82 40.92 21.95
C SER A 204 8.54 42.15 21.42
N ASP A 205 8.01 42.79 20.37
CA ASP A 205 8.48 44.07 19.84
C ASP A 205 7.32 44.76 19.11
N THR A 206 6.68 45.70 19.80
CA THR A 206 5.55 46.44 19.25
C THR A 206 5.96 47.54 18.26
N GLY A 207 7.27 47.82 18.14
CA GLY A 207 7.81 48.80 17.19
C GLY A 207 7.91 48.25 15.76
N GLN A 208 7.95 46.93 15.58
CA GLN A 208 8.02 46.30 14.28
C GLN A 208 6.63 45.89 13.76
N ARG A 209 6.28 46.42 12.58
CA ARG A 209 5.06 46.04 11.85
C ARG A 209 5.33 44.91 10.88
N PHE A 210 4.49 43.89 10.89
CA PHE A 210 4.51 42.79 9.93
C PHE A 210 3.26 42.86 9.05
N GLN A 211 3.46 42.82 7.73
CA GLN A 211 2.37 42.70 6.78
C GLN A 211 1.94 41.24 6.68
N GLY A 212 0.63 41.04 6.67
CA GLY A 212 0.02 39.75 6.47
C GLY A 212 -1.30 39.85 5.73
N THR A 213 -1.80 38.70 5.31
CA THR A 213 -3.05 38.56 4.56
C THR A 213 -3.94 37.56 5.27
N VAL A 214 -5.24 37.84 5.37
CA VAL A 214 -6.21 36.88 5.91
C VAL A 214 -6.28 35.68 4.97
N ASP A 215 -5.89 34.51 5.47
CA ASP A 215 -5.95 33.23 4.75
C ASP A 215 -7.37 32.66 4.83
N SER A 216 -7.86 32.50 6.07
CA SER A 216 -9.18 31.94 6.32
C SER A 216 -9.80 32.47 7.62
N ILE A 217 -11.13 32.42 7.65
CA ILE A 217 -11.96 32.72 8.81
C ILE A 217 -12.62 31.40 9.20
N SER A 218 -12.45 30.95 10.44
CA SER A 218 -13.04 29.68 10.88
C SER A 218 -14.57 29.76 10.88
N TYR A 219 -15.21 28.79 10.20
CA TYR A 219 -16.67 28.70 10.07
C TYR A 219 -17.37 28.06 11.28
N GLY A 220 -16.63 27.58 12.27
CA GLY A 220 -17.19 26.95 13.47
C GLY A 220 -16.30 27.14 14.68
N ILE A 221 -16.92 27.47 15.81
CA ILE A 221 -16.31 27.51 17.14
C ILE A 221 -17.14 26.64 18.07
N ALA A 222 -16.49 25.84 18.91
CA ALA A 222 -17.14 25.28 20.09
C ALA A 222 -17.16 26.39 21.15
N PRO A 223 -18.31 26.78 21.72
CA PRO A 223 -18.33 27.71 22.84
C PRO A 223 -17.62 27.04 24.03
N ASP A 224 -16.58 27.68 24.58
CA ASP A 224 -15.68 27.26 25.68
C ASP A 224 -16.40 26.53 26.83
N GLU A 225 -15.80 25.62 27.61
CA GLU A 225 -14.40 25.28 27.91
C GLU A 225 -14.39 23.79 28.33
N ALA A 226 -13.21 23.16 28.37
CA ALA A 226 -12.92 21.79 28.84
C ALA A 226 -13.04 20.64 27.81
N GLY A 227 -11.86 20.11 27.45
CA GLY A 227 -11.59 18.67 27.36
C GLY A 227 -12.31 17.89 26.28
N LEU A 228 -11.55 17.44 25.28
CA LEU A 228 -11.88 16.32 24.37
C LEU A 228 -13.36 16.22 23.93
N ALA A 229 -13.70 16.85 22.81
CA ALA A 229 -14.87 16.41 22.06
C ALA A 229 -14.58 15.03 21.42
N LEU A 230 -15.16 13.98 21.99
CA LEU A 230 -15.28 12.65 21.35
C LEU A 230 -16.17 12.72 20.09
N PRO A 231 -16.00 11.81 19.12
CA PRO A 231 -16.71 11.87 17.85
C PRO A 231 -18.19 11.47 18.02
N GLY A 232 -19.10 12.34 17.60
CA GLY A 232 -20.49 11.95 17.23
C GLY A 232 -21.63 12.38 18.15
N GLY A 233 -21.39 13.13 19.23
CA GLY A 233 -22.47 13.62 20.11
C GLY A 233 -22.76 15.11 19.94
N LEU A 234 -23.99 15.49 19.57
CA LEU A 234 -24.45 16.87 19.68
C LEU A 234 -24.52 17.25 21.18
N PRO A 235 -23.81 18.30 21.65
CA PRO A 235 -23.79 18.65 23.07
C PRO A 235 -25.13 19.23 23.54
N ARG A 236 -25.63 18.75 24.69
CA ARG A 236 -26.75 19.38 25.41
C ARG A 236 -26.25 20.59 26.19
N ILE A 237 -27.03 21.67 26.20
CA ILE A 237 -26.75 22.91 26.94
C ILE A 237 -27.85 23.09 27.99
N GLN A 238 -27.48 23.33 29.26
CA GLN A 238 -28.38 23.99 30.20
C GLN A 238 -28.24 25.50 30.03
N ARG A 239 -29.34 26.16 29.68
CA ARG A 239 -29.42 27.62 29.61
C ARG A 239 -29.42 28.21 31.01
N THR A 240 -28.31 28.76 31.46
CA THR A 240 -28.33 29.76 32.54
C THR A 240 -28.57 31.13 31.89
N LEU A 241 -29.67 31.77 32.31
CA LEU A 241 -30.06 33.12 31.90
C LEU A 241 -28.96 34.13 32.27
N ASN A 242 -28.10 34.48 31.32
CA ASN A 242 -27.40 35.75 31.32
C ASN A 242 -28.02 36.59 30.21
N TRP A 243 -28.81 37.59 30.57
CA TRP A 243 -29.54 38.48 29.65
C TRP A 243 -28.65 39.43 28.82
N VAL A 244 -27.34 39.18 28.77
CA VAL A 244 -26.37 39.91 27.95
C VAL A 244 -25.74 38.92 26.98
N HIS A 245 -26.06 39.02 25.70
CA HIS A 245 -25.36 38.31 24.64
C HIS A 245 -23.94 38.84 24.55
N VAL A 246 -22.97 38.08 25.06
CA VAL A 246 -21.55 38.38 24.84
C VAL A 246 -21.21 37.93 23.41
N SER A 247 -20.69 38.83 22.58
CA SER A 247 -20.28 38.49 21.22
C SER A 247 -19.27 37.35 21.25
N GLN A 248 -19.52 36.32 20.46
CA GLN A 248 -18.58 35.22 20.31
C GLN A 248 -17.34 35.70 19.55
N ARG A 249 -16.20 35.04 19.78
CA ARG A 249 -14.95 35.35 19.09
C ARG A 249 -14.62 34.26 18.08
N PHE A 250 -14.34 34.66 16.85
CA PHE A 250 -13.99 33.78 15.76
C PHE A 250 -12.49 33.88 15.47
N PRO A 251 -11.77 32.75 15.45
CA PRO A 251 -10.37 32.74 15.06
C PRO A 251 -10.24 33.05 13.57
N VAL A 252 -9.47 34.09 13.27
CA VAL A 252 -9.06 34.49 11.92
C VAL A 252 -7.59 34.13 11.76
N LYS A 253 -7.26 33.36 10.72
CA LYS A 253 -5.90 32.96 10.39
C LYS A 253 -5.31 33.98 9.42
N ILE A 254 -4.20 34.59 9.82
CA ILE A 254 -3.48 35.63 9.07
C ILE A 254 -2.11 35.08 8.70
N LEU A 255 -1.83 34.90 7.41
CA LEU A 255 -0.51 34.53 6.91
C LEU A 255 0.42 35.75 6.91
N ILE A 256 1.68 35.57 7.29
CA ILE A 256 2.67 36.66 7.35
C ILE A 256 3.62 36.56 6.16
N ASP A 257 3.80 37.66 5.41
CA ASP A 257 4.56 37.65 4.16
C ASP A 257 6.07 37.63 4.38
N LYS A 258 6.56 38.40 5.36
CA LYS A 258 7.99 38.54 5.69
C LYS A 258 8.21 38.43 7.21
N PRO A 259 8.04 37.24 7.79
CA PRO A 259 8.25 37.03 9.20
C PRO A 259 9.74 37.18 9.56
N ASN A 260 10.03 37.83 10.69
CA ASN A 260 11.38 37.83 11.25
C ASN A 260 11.62 36.54 12.06
N PRO A 261 12.49 35.60 11.62
CA PRO A 261 12.65 34.30 12.27
C PRO A 261 13.09 34.34 13.74
N GLU A 262 13.68 35.44 14.20
CA GLU A 262 14.15 35.58 15.59
C GLU A 262 13.04 35.96 16.58
N LEU A 263 12.06 36.74 16.09
CA LEU A 263 10.93 37.24 16.87
C LEU A 263 9.72 36.31 16.80
N PHE A 264 9.53 35.63 15.67
CA PHE A 264 8.45 34.67 15.51
C PHE A 264 8.77 33.36 16.23
N ARG A 265 7.99 33.06 17.27
CA ARG A 265 8.04 31.80 18.03
C ARG A 265 6.61 31.27 18.18
N VAL A 266 6.47 29.96 18.23
CA VAL A 266 5.18 29.33 18.50
C VAL A 266 4.74 29.73 19.93
N GLY A 267 3.53 30.27 20.04
CA GLY A 267 2.97 30.77 21.31
C GLY A 267 3.20 32.26 21.59
N THR A 268 3.94 32.99 20.75
CA THR A 268 4.09 34.45 20.90
C THR A 268 2.73 35.13 20.74
N SER A 269 2.39 36.03 21.65
CA SER A 269 1.19 36.86 21.56
C SER A 269 1.38 37.99 20.55
N ALA A 270 0.34 38.29 19.80
CA ALA A 270 0.34 39.32 18.77
C ALA A 270 -0.97 40.10 18.77
N VAL A 271 -0.90 41.36 18.33
CA VAL A 271 -2.06 42.21 18.05
C VAL A 271 -2.19 42.31 16.54
N ALA A 272 -3.36 41.95 16.01
CA ALA A 272 -3.67 42.06 14.59
C ALA A 272 -4.68 43.18 14.34
N VAL A 273 -4.40 44.03 13.36
CA VAL A 273 -5.30 45.06 12.85
C VAL A 273 -5.67 44.69 11.43
N LEU A 274 -6.95 44.43 11.20
CA LEU A 274 -7.48 44.13 9.87
C LEU A 274 -7.86 45.43 9.16
N GLU A 275 -7.57 45.49 7.86
CA GLU A 275 -7.95 46.59 6.99
C GLU A 275 -8.95 46.08 5.94
N PRO A 276 -10.20 45.75 6.33
CA PRO A 276 -11.23 45.40 5.36
C PRO A 276 -11.40 46.60 4.43
N GLY A 277 -11.20 46.37 3.13
CA GLY A 277 -11.36 47.42 2.12
C GLY A 277 -12.70 48.11 2.34
N ARG A 278 -12.69 49.44 2.43
CA ARG A 278 -13.93 50.22 2.57
C ARG A 278 -14.86 49.78 1.45
N GLY A 279 -15.87 48.98 1.81
CA GLY A 279 -17.06 48.83 1.00
C GLY A 279 -17.53 50.24 0.69
N ASN A 280 -17.86 50.46 -0.58
CA ASN A 280 -18.32 51.73 -1.10
C ASN A 280 -19.62 52.14 -0.37
N ASP A 281 -19.51 52.69 0.84
CA ASP A 281 -20.58 53.39 1.55
C ASP A 281 -20.71 54.79 0.93
N GLY A 282 -21.03 54.80 -0.36
CA GLY A 282 -21.48 55.94 -1.13
C GLY A 282 -22.97 55.80 -1.37
N GLU A 283 -23.75 56.34 -0.45
CA GLU A 283 -25.01 57.08 -0.66
C GLU A 283 -25.97 56.86 0.51
N ARG A 284 -26.00 57.88 1.37
CA ARG A 284 -27.12 58.16 2.27
C ARG A 284 -28.26 58.74 1.43
N HIS A 285 -29.48 58.25 1.60
CA HIS A 285 -30.70 59.06 1.65
C HIS A 285 -31.73 58.38 2.53
#